data_AF-A0A7V7YL13-F1
#
_entry.id   AF-A0A7V7YL13-F1
#
_cell.length_a   1.000
_cell.length_b   1.000
_cell.length_c   1.000
_cell.angle_alpha   90.00
_cell.angle_beta   90.00
_cell.angle_gamma   90.00
#
_symmetry.space_group_name_H-M   'P 1'
#
loop_
_entity.id
_entity.type
_entity.pdbx_description
1 polymer ?
#
loop_
_entity_poly.entity_id
_entity_poly.type
_entity_poly.pdbx_seq_one_letter_code
_entity_poly.pdbx_strand_id
1 'polypeptide(L)'
;MALRLHHFRNLICSTFLLPLPVVASDNRDAAPSTAPSAEWSSHVQISPGAGTVVHREHRPDVVLRVVNPSDGERISATAKSGQFVRQVFGASSTTRFDKNYLSGTNVDAVASPAIEHMPAMLASWLDGYFSVFPNAVPYGRATLRVEANEWALIYQETKRGERPYELRHFSMLRLLQPDGTAHELLRCHDQGRSATMEQWQADDYARLRAASRELAAACVQQFVAKIPLYFPQPPVAAQLPAADGSSVGTARVRVLSQATQRVTMLTNARCMSDHGATFNDPRWSVSRTEPAGDPDAQNLSLGIPETETLRSVKHPKYREYAVEAGQPLIFDAAMRLSGYFCSGHLASQFVPKSGEDYEVVMNTAGRACKLSIHRVDADGSRLPVAARQAPLVCTRPDADYDAIARSQKPPL
;
A
#
# COMPACT_ATOMS: atom_id res chain seq x y z
N MET A 1 -10.12 -63.20 -8.19
CA MET A 1 -10.79 -64.22 -7.33
C MET A 1 -11.07 -63.57 -5.99
N ALA A 2 -12.28 -63.01 -5.82
CA ALA A 2 -13.36 -63.52 -4.94
C ALA A 2 -13.02 -63.38 -3.43
N LEU A 3 -13.46 -62.31 -2.75
CA LEU A 3 -14.73 -62.16 -1.99
C LEU A 3 -14.79 -62.99 -0.70
N ARG A 4 -14.95 -62.32 0.46
CA ARG A 4 -16.12 -62.53 1.34
C ARG A 4 -16.25 -61.47 2.46
N LEU A 5 -17.40 -60.79 2.44
CA LEU A 5 -18.03 -60.08 3.55
C LEU A 5 -18.55 -61.06 4.61
N HIS A 6 -18.63 -60.61 5.86
CA HIS A 6 -19.72 -61.01 6.76
C HIS A 6 -20.37 -59.79 7.43
N HIS A 7 -21.67 -59.64 7.16
CA HIS A 7 -22.66 -58.88 7.92
C HIS A 7 -23.12 -59.71 9.12
N PHE A 8 -23.50 -59.05 10.23
CA PHE A 8 -24.74 -59.39 10.94
C PHE A 8 -25.33 -58.15 11.65
N ARG A 9 -26.63 -57.93 11.40
CA ARG A 9 -27.55 -56.97 12.02
C ARG A 9 -28.22 -57.60 13.25
N ASN A 10 -28.67 -56.76 14.20
CA ASN A 10 -30.03 -56.71 14.84
C ASN A 10 -29.95 -55.78 16.09
N LEU A 11 -30.70 -54.66 16.26
CA LEU A 11 -32.17 -54.43 16.44
C LEU A 11 -32.74 -55.25 17.62
N ILE A 12 -33.50 -54.80 18.64
CA ILE A 12 -34.28 -53.61 19.06
C ILE A 12 -34.59 -53.83 20.57
N CYS A 13 -34.77 -52.80 21.42
CA CYS A 13 -36.02 -52.57 22.20
C CYS A 13 -35.98 -51.33 23.12
N SER A 14 -36.97 -50.47 22.91
CA SER A 14 -37.29 -49.25 23.64
C SER A 14 -37.90 -49.52 25.02
N THR A 15 -37.71 -48.58 25.96
CA THR A 15 -38.79 -48.10 26.84
C THR A 15 -38.56 -46.65 27.27
N PHE A 16 -39.66 -45.90 27.24
CA PHE A 16 -39.85 -44.47 27.50
C PHE A 16 -39.57 -44.04 28.93
N LEU A 17 -39.00 -42.84 29.11
CA LEU A 17 -39.25 -41.93 30.24
C LEU A 17 -39.01 -40.49 29.74
N LEU A 18 -40.09 -39.69 29.69
CA LEU A 18 -40.07 -38.26 29.39
C LEU A 18 -39.62 -37.45 30.62
N PRO A 19 -38.90 -36.34 30.41
CA PRO A 19 -39.19 -35.12 31.16
C PRO A 19 -39.38 -33.89 30.26
N LEU A 20 -40.17 -32.96 30.79
CA LEU A 20 -40.63 -31.67 30.25
C LEU A 20 -39.48 -30.74 29.79
N PRO A 21 -39.72 -29.83 28.83
CA PRO A 21 -38.72 -28.85 28.42
C PRO A 21 -38.59 -27.73 29.46
N VAL A 22 -37.43 -27.64 30.10
CA VAL A 22 -36.96 -26.41 30.75
C VAL A 22 -36.50 -25.47 29.63
N VAL A 23 -37.17 -24.32 29.49
CA VAL A 23 -36.70 -23.23 28.64
C VAL A 23 -35.54 -22.54 29.36
N ALA A 24 -34.33 -23.05 29.15
CA ALA A 24 -33.11 -22.34 29.47
C ALA A 24 -32.68 -21.58 28.21
N SER A 25 -32.81 -20.26 28.27
CA SER A 25 -32.27 -19.32 27.30
C SER A 25 -30.74 -19.36 27.41
N ASP A 26 -30.11 -20.29 26.72
CA ASP A 26 -28.66 -20.41 26.70
C ASP A 26 -28.13 -19.75 25.43
N ASN A 27 -27.62 -18.54 25.65
CA ASN A 27 -26.83 -17.75 24.72
C ASN A 27 -25.61 -18.60 24.35
N ARG A 28 -25.72 -19.40 23.28
CA ARG A 28 -24.56 -20.04 22.68
C ARG A 28 -23.71 -18.94 22.08
N ASP A 29 -22.64 -18.65 22.82
CA ASP A 29 -21.41 -18.04 22.37
C ASP A 29 -21.19 -18.29 20.89
N ALA A 30 -21.47 -17.26 20.10
CA ALA A 30 -20.89 -17.12 18.79
C ALA A 30 -19.38 -17.07 19.02
N ALA A 31 -18.70 -18.16 18.66
CA ALA A 31 -17.26 -18.17 18.48
C ALA A 31 -16.85 -16.89 17.72
N PRO A 32 -15.79 -16.17 18.12
CA PRO A 32 -15.38 -14.97 17.43
C PRO A 32 -15.09 -15.32 15.97
N SER A 33 -15.99 -14.88 15.09
CA SER A 33 -15.90 -15.07 13.66
C SER A 33 -14.57 -14.52 13.18
N THR A 34 -13.66 -15.44 12.87
CA THR A 34 -12.39 -15.14 12.27
C THR A 34 -12.63 -14.96 10.77
N ALA A 35 -12.94 -13.73 10.33
CA ALA A 35 -12.55 -13.16 9.02
C ALA A 35 -13.24 -11.81 8.72
N PRO A 36 -12.54 -10.66 8.79
CA PRO A 36 -12.92 -9.43 8.09
C PRO A 36 -12.11 -9.23 6.79
N SER A 37 -11.68 -10.30 6.11
CA SER A 37 -10.76 -10.20 4.96
C SER A 37 -11.44 -10.02 3.59
N ALA A 38 -12.69 -9.55 3.52
CA ALA A 38 -13.34 -9.31 2.21
C ALA A 38 -14.35 -8.15 2.15
N GLU A 39 -14.61 -7.41 3.23
CA GLU A 39 -15.59 -6.31 3.17
C GLU A 39 -15.11 -5.14 2.31
N TRP A 40 -13.80 -4.87 2.30
CA TRP A 40 -13.24 -3.74 1.56
C TRP A 40 -13.50 -3.82 0.04
N SER A 41 -13.56 -5.02 -0.53
CA SER A 41 -13.79 -5.22 -1.98
C SER A 41 -15.17 -4.77 -2.45
N SER A 42 -16.13 -4.62 -1.53
CA SER A 42 -17.44 -4.04 -1.83
C SER A 42 -17.40 -2.49 -1.95
N HIS A 43 -16.32 -1.89 -1.42
CA HIS A 43 -16.06 -0.45 -1.41
C HIS A 43 -14.99 -0.04 -2.45
N VAL A 44 -14.04 -0.91 -2.77
CA VAL A 44 -13.01 -0.64 -3.79
C VAL A 44 -13.06 -1.72 -4.86
N GLN A 45 -13.65 -1.38 -6.01
CA GLN A 45 -13.70 -2.26 -7.16
C GLN A 45 -12.43 -2.12 -8.00
N ILE A 46 -11.74 -3.23 -8.26
CA ILE A 46 -10.63 -3.26 -9.22
C ILE A 46 -11.21 -3.59 -10.60
N SER A 47 -11.00 -2.71 -11.56
CA SER A 47 -11.57 -2.84 -12.91
C SER A 47 -10.45 -2.82 -13.95
N PRO A 48 -9.95 -3.98 -14.41
CA PRO A 48 -9.09 -4.04 -15.58
C PRO A 48 -9.87 -3.69 -16.84
N GLY A 49 -9.22 -3.04 -17.80
CA GLY A 49 -9.84 -2.77 -19.09
C GLY A 49 -8.93 -2.04 -20.06
N ALA A 50 -9.47 -1.79 -21.25
CA ALA A 50 -8.83 -0.92 -22.23
C ALA A 50 -8.77 0.52 -21.67
N GLY A 51 -7.63 1.19 -21.86
CA GLY A 51 -7.50 2.60 -21.57
C GLY A 51 -8.40 3.48 -22.45
N THR A 52 -8.37 4.78 -22.20
CA THR A 52 -9.00 5.74 -23.11
C THR A 52 -8.22 5.81 -24.42
N VAL A 53 -8.93 5.85 -25.55
CA VAL A 53 -8.33 5.99 -26.89
C VAL A 53 -7.42 7.21 -26.93
N VAL A 54 -6.10 6.98 -27.06
CA VAL A 54 -5.09 8.05 -27.08
C VAL A 54 -5.07 8.74 -28.44
N HIS A 55 -5.35 8.00 -29.53
CA HIS A 55 -5.40 8.49 -30.90
C HIS A 55 -6.54 7.84 -31.68
N ARG A 56 -7.24 8.61 -32.54
CA ARG A 56 -8.52 8.24 -33.19
C ARG A 56 -8.55 6.88 -33.91
N GLU A 57 -7.41 6.32 -34.30
CA GLU A 57 -7.32 5.05 -35.03
C GLU A 57 -6.57 3.91 -34.29
N HIS A 58 -5.90 4.19 -33.15
CA HIS A 58 -5.24 3.14 -32.36
C HIS A 58 -6.09 2.76 -31.14
N ARG A 59 -6.51 1.49 -31.09
CA ARG A 59 -7.21 0.95 -29.92
C ARG A 59 -6.19 0.54 -28.86
N PRO A 60 -6.51 0.71 -27.57
CA PRO A 60 -5.63 0.24 -26.50
C PRO A 60 -5.34 -1.27 -26.62
N ASP A 61 -4.07 -1.64 -26.43
CA ASP A 61 -3.57 -3.02 -26.60
C ASP A 61 -3.90 -3.86 -25.34
N VAL A 62 -5.11 -4.43 -25.29
CA VAL A 62 -5.53 -5.35 -24.22
C VAL A 62 -4.89 -6.75 -24.35
N VAL A 63 -4.45 -7.08 -25.57
CA VAL A 63 -3.67 -8.27 -25.94
C VAL A 63 -2.45 -7.82 -26.74
N LEU A 64 -1.48 -8.71 -26.91
CA LEU A 64 -0.25 -8.39 -27.61
C LEU A 64 -0.54 -8.02 -29.06
N ARG A 65 0.00 -6.89 -29.50
CA ARG A 65 0.05 -6.49 -30.91
C ARG A 65 1.46 -6.68 -31.47
N VAL A 66 1.57 -7.28 -32.65
CA VAL A 66 2.84 -7.44 -33.37
C VAL A 66 2.80 -6.56 -34.60
N VAL A 67 3.77 -5.65 -34.71
CA VAL A 67 3.91 -4.73 -35.84
C VAL A 67 5.10 -5.18 -36.68
N ASN A 68 4.82 -5.59 -37.92
CA ASN A 68 5.80 -6.04 -38.90
C ASN A 68 6.14 -4.94 -39.92
N PRO A 69 7.28 -5.03 -40.62
CA PRO A 69 7.63 -4.06 -41.68
C PRO A 69 6.55 -3.87 -42.75
N SER A 70 5.87 -4.96 -43.14
CA SER A 70 4.79 -4.94 -44.13
C SER A 70 3.59 -4.08 -43.71
N ASP A 71 3.39 -3.88 -42.41
CA ASP A 71 2.27 -3.08 -41.90
C ASP A 71 2.50 -1.59 -42.20
N GLY A 72 3.75 -1.14 -42.21
CA GLY A 72 4.12 0.21 -42.65
C GLY A 72 4.02 0.38 -44.16
N GLU A 73 4.41 -0.64 -44.94
CA GLU A 73 4.30 -0.62 -46.39
C GLU A 73 2.84 -0.53 -46.86
N ARG A 74 1.91 -1.22 -46.18
CA ARG A 74 0.47 -1.14 -46.46
C ARG A 74 -0.03 0.30 -46.36
N ILE A 75 0.37 1.05 -45.33
CA ILE A 75 -0.01 2.47 -45.20
C ILE A 75 0.62 3.32 -46.32
N SER A 76 1.88 3.07 -46.68
CA SER A 76 2.54 3.80 -47.78
C SER A 76 1.90 3.55 -49.16
N ALA A 77 1.35 2.34 -49.38
CA ALA A 77 0.63 1.98 -50.60
C ALA A 77 -0.76 2.66 -50.67
N THR A 78 -1.49 2.73 -49.55
CA THR A 78 -2.77 3.48 -49.47
C THR A 78 -2.56 4.99 -49.43
N ALA A 79 -1.43 5.49 -48.91
CA ALA A 79 -1.07 6.91 -48.88
C ALA A 79 -0.80 7.52 -50.26
N LYS A 80 -0.65 6.70 -51.31
CA LYS A 80 -0.61 7.18 -52.71
C LYS A 80 -1.94 7.78 -53.16
N SER A 81 -3.06 7.48 -52.50
CA SER A 81 -4.27 8.31 -52.61
C SER A 81 -4.19 9.40 -51.54
N GLY A 82 -3.90 10.64 -51.96
CA GLY A 82 -3.71 11.80 -51.06
C GLY A 82 -4.88 12.12 -50.11
N GLN A 83 -5.99 11.37 -50.19
CA GLN A 83 -7.09 11.40 -49.22
C GLN A 83 -6.71 10.71 -47.88
N PHE A 84 -5.94 9.62 -47.88
CA PHE A 84 -5.67 8.87 -46.65
C PHE A 84 -4.73 9.62 -45.70
N VAL A 85 -3.70 10.30 -46.22
CA VAL A 85 -2.79 11.13 -45.41
C VAL A 85 -3.54 12.29 -44.74
N ARG A 86 -4.50 12.91 -45.43
CA ARG A 86 -5.37 13.95 -44.86
C ARG A 86 -6.33 13.41 -43.81
N GLN A 87 -6.77 12.16 -43.94
CA GLN A 87 -7.76 11.52 -43.07
C GLN A 87 -7.14 10.96 -41.79
N VAL A 88 -5.92 10.41 -41.87
CA VAL A 88 -5.15 9.88 -40.74
C VAL A 88 -4.43 10.99 -39.96
N PHE A 89 -3.85 11.98 -40.64
CA PHE A 89 -2.96 12.97 -40.00
C PHE A 89 -3.50 14.41 -40.02
N GLY A 90 -4.64 14.67 -40.65
CA GLY A 90 -5.22 16.03 -40.75
C GLY A 90 -4.54 16.92 -41.79
N ALA A 91 -5.24 17.94 -42.26
CA ALA A 91 -4.83 18.76 -43.40
C ALA A 91 -3.63 19.69 -43.17
N SER A 92 -3.07 19.75 -41.94
CA SER A 92 -1.97 20.66 -41.56
C SER A 92 -0.76 19.97 -40.92
N SER A 93 -0.67 18.64 -40.96
CA SER A 93 0.34 17.93 -40.18
C SER A 93 1.57 17.53 -41.02
N THR A 94 2.73 18.07 -40.65
CA THR A 94 4.07 17.63 -41.11
C THR A 94 4.61 16.44 -40.30
N THR A 95 3.74 15.67 -39.64
CA THR A 95 4.14 14.61 -38.69
C THR A 95 4.88 13.46 -39.37
N ARG A 96 6.09 13.18 -38.86
CA ARG A 96 6.87 11.96 -39.12
C ARG A 96 5.99 10.73 -38.89
N PHE A 97 6.14 9.74 -39.77
CA PHE A 97 5.56 8.41 -39.61
C PHE A 97 6.00 7.79 -38.27
N ASP A 98 5.05 7.43 -37.43
CA ASP A 98 5.29 6.78 -36.14
C ASP A 98 4.69 5.37 -36.17
N LYS A 99 5.57 4.37 -35.99
CA LYS A 99 5.24 2.93 -36.06
C LYS A 99 4.33 2.49 -34.92
N ASN A 100 4.28 3.24 -33.82
CA ASN A 100 3.47 2.90 -32.65
C ASN A 100 1.97 2.85 -32.98
N TYR A 101 1.53 3.62 -33.99
CA TYR A 101 0.13 3.70 -34.43
C TYR A 101 -0.26 2.67 -35.51
N LEU A 102 0.66 1.79 -35.91
CA LEU A 102 0.33 0.73 -36.88
C LEU A 102 -0.58 -0.32 -36.24
N SER A 103 -1.66 -0.70 -36.92
CA SER A 103 -2.64 -1.66 -36.37
C SER A 103 -2.03 -3.03 -36.05
N GLY A 104 -1.00 -3.46 -36.78
CA GLY A 104 -0.33 -4.75 -36.57
C GLY A 104 -1.27 -5.95 -36.62
N THR A 105 -0.82 -7.06 -36.03
CA THR A 105 -1.60 -8.29 -35.83
C THR A 105 -1.72 -8.61 -34.34
N ASN A 106 -2.93 -8.93 -33.87
CA ASN A 106 -3.17 -9.30 -32.48
C ASN A 106 -2.82 -10.76 -32.21
N VAL A 107 -2.30 -11.03 -31.01
CA VAL A 107 -2.03 -12.37 -30.47
C VAL A 107 -2.86 -12.54 -29.20
N ASP A 108 -4.09 -13.04 -29.35
CA ASP A 108 -5.08 -13.10 -28.26
C ASP A 108 -4.65 -13.98 -27.07
N ALA A 109 -3.71 -14.90 -27.29
CA ALA A 109 -3.17 -15.79 -26.26
C ALA A 109 -2.21 -15.11 -25.26
N VAL A 110 -1.82 -13.86 -25.53
CA VAL A 110 -0.90 -13.09 -24.69
C VAL A 110 -1.57 -11.77 -24.30
N ALA A 111 -2.23 -11.77 -23.14
CA ALA A 111 -2.87 -10.58 -22.60
C ALA A 111 -1.83 -9.55 -22.12
N SER A 112 -2.25 -8.29 -22.01
CA SER A 112 -1.39 -7.25 -21.45
C SER A 112 -1.20 -7.43 -19.92
N PRO A 113 -0.10 -6.91 -19.34
CA PRO A 113 0.16 -7.01 -17.91
C PRO A 113 -0.98 -6.45 -17.04
N ALA A 114 -1.63 -5.38 -17.52
CA ALA A 114 -2.78 -4.72 -16.87
C ALA A 114 -4.03 -5.60 -16.78
N ILE A 115 -4.20 -6.53 -17.72
CA ILE A 115 -5.33 -7.47 -17.75
C ILE A 115 -4.98 -8.76 -17.00
N GLU A 116 -3.81 -9.34 -17.27
CA GLU A 116 -3.47 -10.69 -16.79
C GLU A 116 -2.99 -10.75 -15.33
N HIS A 117 -2.22 -9.75 -14.89
CA HIS A 117 -1.45 -9.87 -13.65
C HIS A 117 -1.77 -8.80 -12.61
N MET A 118 -1.88 -7.54 -13.03
CA MET A 118 -2.04 -6.42 -12.10
C MET A 118 -3.27 -6.53 -11.18
N PRO A 119 -4.47 -6.99 -11.63
CA PRO A 119 -5.66 -7.01 -10.77
C PRO A 119 -5.50 -7.88 -9.53
N ALA A 120 -4.99 -9.10 -9.69
CA ALA A 120 -4.78 -10.03 -8.59
C ALA A 120 -3.69 -9.53 -7.63
N MET A 121 -2.60 -8.97 -8.17
CA MET A 121 -1.54 -8.39 -7.36
C MET A 121 -2.05 -7.19 -6.54
N LEU A 122 -2.81 -6.29 -7.15
CA LEU A 122 -3.42 -5.14 -6.47
C LEU A 122 -4.41 -5.57 -5.39
N ALA A 123 -5.25 -6.57 -5.66
CA ALA A 123 -6.19 -7.10 -4.68
C ALA A 123 -5.48 -7.63 -3.44
N SER A 124 -4.44 -8.45 -3.62
CA SER A 124 -3.65 -9.00 -2.51
C SER A 124 -3.00 -7.90 -1.64
N TRP A 125 -2.53 -6.82 -2.28
CA TRP A 125 -1.93 -5.70 -1.58
C TRP A 125 -2.94 -4.83 -0.82
N LEU A 126 -4.09 -4.54 -1.42
CA LEU A 126 -5.18 -3.81 -0.77
C LEU A 126 -5.78 -4.60 0.40
N ASP A 127 -5.91 -5.92 0.25
CA ASP A 127 -6.35 -6.80 1.33
C ASP A 127 -5.44 -6.72 2.56
N GLY A 128 -4.13 -6.81 2.34
CA GLY A 128 -3.14 -6.63 3.38
C GLY A 128 -3.18 -5.24 4.02
N TYR A 129 -3.44 -4.18 3.24
CA TYR A 129 -3.53 -2.82 3.77
C TYR A 129 -4.79 -2.61 4.63
N PHE A 130 -5.97 -2.95 4.12
CA PHE A 130 -7.24 -2.72 4.82
C PHE A 130 -7.45 -3.64 6.02
N SER A 131 -6.82 -4.83 6.03
CA SER A 131 -6.78 -5.68 7.22
C SER A 131 -6.10 -5.00 8.42
N VAL A 132 -5.14 -4.09 8.15
CA VAL A 132 -4.42 -3.34 9.20
C VAL A 132 -5.08 -2.01 9.51
N PHE A 133 -5.66 -1.38 8.48
CA PHE A 133 -6.29 -0.07 8.57
C PHE A 133 -7.75 -0.14 8.10
N PRO A 134 -8.65 -0.79 8.87
CA PRO A 134 -10.05 -0.97 8.46
C PRO A 134 -10.76 0.37 8.24
N ASN A 135 -10.40 1.40 9.01
CA ASN A 135 -10.98 2.74 8.85
C ASN A 135 -10.51 3.49 7.60
N ALA A 136 -9.49 2.99 6.88
CA ALA A 136 -9.05 3.57 5.61
C ALA A 136 -9.92 3.16 4.41
N VAL A 137 -10.83 2.19 4.61
CA VAL A 137 -11.80 1.79 3.57
C VAL A 137 -12.71 2.98 3.29
N PRO A 138 -12.86 3.42 2.01
CA PRO A 138 -13.63 4.60 1.69
C PRO A 138 -15.11 4.41 1.97
N TYR A 139 -15.77 5.48 2.44
CA TYR A 139 -17.23 5.54 2.50
C TYR A 139 -17.78 5.65 1.06
N GLY A 140 -18.47 4.61 0.60
CA GLY A 140 -18.96 4.52 -0.79
C GLY A 140 -18.05 3.67 -1.71
N ARG A 141 -18.39 3.64 -3.00
CA ARG A 141 -17.71 2.81 -4.00
C ARG A 141 -16.68 3.60 -4.78
N ALA A 142 -15.40 3.30 -4.55
CA ALA A 142 -14.30 3.72 -5.39
C ALA A 142 -14.00 2.65 -6.46
N THR A 143 -13.50 3.07 -7.63
CA THR A 143 -13.04 2.14 -8.68
C THR A 143 -11.57 2.39 -8.99
N LEU A 144 -10.73 1.40 -8.72
CA LEU A 144 -9.35 1.36 -9.17
C LEU A 144 -9.32 0.78 -10.60
N ARG A 145 -9.22 1.66 -11.59
CA ARG A 145 -9.09 1.28 -13.00
C ARG A 145 -7.65 0.92 -13.32
N VAL A 146 -7.48 -0.25 -13.93
CA VAL A 146 -6.20 -0.76 -14.43
C VAL A 146 -6.27 -0.79 -15.94
N GLU A 147 -5.71 0.23 -16.57
CA GLU A 147 -5.88 0.51 -17.99
C GLU A 147 -4.71 -0.05 -18.81
N ALA A 148 -5.00 -1.02 -19.67
CA ALA A 148 -4.11 -1.47 -20.73
C ALA A 148 -4.09 -0.42 -21.84
N ASN A 149 -2.91 0.13 -22.15
CA ASN A 149 -2.77 1.16 -23.18
C ASN A 149 -1.91 0.68 -24.34
N GLU A 150 -0.67 0.29 -24.06
CA GLU A 150 0.27 -0.22 -25.07
C GLU A 150 0.89 -1.54 -24.60
N TRP A 151 0.88 -2.52 -25.49
CA TRP A 151 1.45 -3.84 -25.29
C TRP A 151 1.77 -4.43 -26.66
N ALA A 152 2.95 -4.09 -27.18
CA ALA A 152 3.29 -4.37 -28.57
C ALA A 152 4.75 -4.77 -28.78
N LEU A 153 4.97 -5.66 -29.74
CA LEU A 153 6.29 -5.91 -30.32
C LEU A 153 6.39 -5.14 -31.63
N ILE A 154 7.34 -4.21 -31.70
CA ILE A 154 7.51 -3.32 -32.85
C ILE A 154 8.88 -3.54 -33.47
N TYR A 155 8.90 -3.84 -34.77
CA TYR A 155 10.13 -4.02 -35.52
C TYR A 155 11.01 -2.76 -35.51
N GLN A 156 12.32 -2.97 -35.36
CA GLN A 156 13.33 -1.93 -35.48
C GLN A 156 14.10 -2.08 -36.78
N GLU A 157 14.38 -0.95 -37.42
CA GLU A 157 15.26 -0.90 -38.58
C GLU A 157 16.70 -0.77 -38.10
N THR A 158 17.53 -1.79 -38.35
CA THR A 158 18.96 -1.71 -38.07
C THR A 158 19.77 -1.74 -39.35
N LYS A 159 20.93 -1.07 -39.33
CA LYS A 159 21.86 -1.03 -40.47
C LYS A 159 22.58 -2.37 -40.72
N ARG A 160 22.48 -3.35 -39.81
CA ARG A 160 23.29 -4.58 -39.80
C ARG A 160 22.53 -5.85 -40.21
N GLY A 161 21.31 -5.73 -40.73
CA GLY A 161 20.52 -6.88 -41.20
C GLY A 161 19.81 -7.67 -40.10
N GLU A 162 20.13 -7.44 -38.82
CA GLU A 162 19.33 -7.91 -37.69
C GLU A 162 18.02 -7.11 -37.60
N ARG A 163 16.89 -7.79 -37.40
CA ARG A 163 15.57 -7.17 -37.26
C ARG A 163 15.02 -7.44 -35.86
N PRO A 164 15.55 -6.75 -34.82
CA PRO A 164 15.02 -6.89 -33.48
C PRO A 164 13.62 -6.26 -33.39
N TYR A 165 12.82 -6.83 -32.51
CA TYR A 165 11.54 -6.30 -32.08
C TYR A 165 11.69 -5.74 -30.68
N GLU A 166 11.25 -4.51 -30.50
CA GLU A 166 11.20 -3.85 -29.21
C GLU A 166 9.82 -4.06 -28.58
N LEU A 167 9.81 -4.50 -27.33
CA LEU A 167 8.62 -4.55 -26.49
C LEU A 167 8.30 -3.15 -25.98
N ARG A 168 7.16 -2.62 -26.43
CA ARG A 168 6.53 -1.41 -25.90
C ARG A 168 5.46 -1.80 -24.89
N HIS A 169 5.50 -1.14 -23.74
CA HIS A 169 4.54 -1.31 -22.67
C HIS A 169 4.16 0.04 -22.08
N PHE A 170 2.85 0.27 -21.97
CA PHE A 170 2.27 1.35 -21.22
C PHE A 170 0.96 0.88 -20.55
N SER A 171 0.91 1.02 -19.23
CA SER A 171 -0.29 0.83 -18.42
C SER A 171 -0.53 2.04 -17.53
N MET A 172 -1.80 2.34 -17.25
CA MET A 172 -2.19 3.45 -16.38
C MET A 172 -3.06 2.96 -15.24
N LEU A 173 -2.81 3.47 -14.03
CA LEU A 173 -3.70 3.25 -12.89
C LEU A 173 -4.44 4.56 -12.59
N ARG A 174 -5.76 4.48 -12.51
CA ARG A 174 -6.63 5.60 -12.12
C ARG A 174 -7.54 5.21 -10.97
N LEU A 175 -7.74 6.11 -10.02
CA LEU A 175 -8.74 5.95 -8.98
C LEU A 175 -9.91 6.87 -9.28
N LEU A 176 -11.09 6.28 -9.49
CA LEU A 176 -12.36 7.00 -9.47
C LEU A 176 -12.90 6.95 -8.04
N GLN A 177 -13.03 8.10 -7.40
CA GLN A 177 -13.57 8.23 -6.06
C GLN A 177 -15.12 8.19 -6.06
N PRO A 178 -15.75 7.92 -4.91
CA PRO A 178 -17.22 7.88 -4.79
C PRO A 178 -17.91 9.19 -5.18
N ASP A 179 -17.22 10.32 -5.08
CA ASP A 179 -17.70 11.65 -5.47
C ASP A 179 -17.62 11.91 -6.99
N GLY A 180 -17.09 10.95 -7.76
CA GLY A 180 -16.89 11.05 -9.20
C GLY A 180 -15.54 11.64 -9.62
N THR A 181 -14.70 12.06 -8.67
CA THR A 181 -13.36 12.60 -8.94
C THR A 181 -12.43 11.50 -9.44
N ALA A 182 -11.69 11.75 -10.53
CA ALA A 182 -10.72 10.81 -11.08
C ALA A 182 -9.28 11.29 -10.84
N HIS A 183 -8.46 10.44 -10.23
CA HIS A 183 -7.03 10.69 -10.02
C HIS A 183 -6.18 9.75 -10.87
N GLU A 184 -5.26 10.30 -11.68
CA GLU A 184 -4.17 9.52 -12.27
C GLU A 184 -3.14 9.20 -11.18
N LEU A 185 -3.00 7.91 -10.87
CA LEU A 185 -2.15 7.46 -9.76
C LEU A 185 -0.73 7.22 -10.26
N LEU A 186 -0.65 6.52 -11.40
CA LEU A 186 0.60 6.06 -12.00
C LEU A 186 0.49 5.88 -13.50
N ARG A 187 1.62 6.15 -14.15
CA ARG A 187 1.92 5.84 -15.53
C ARG A 187 3.10 4.88 -15.54
N CYS A 188 2.84 3.64 -15.91
CA CYS A 188 3.83 2.57 -15.91
C CYS A 188 4.30 2.31 -17.33
N HIS A 189 5.56 2.60 -17.61
CA HIS A 189 6.20 2.32 -18.90
C HIS A 189 7.55 1.62 -18.67
N ASP A 190 8.09 0.99 -19.71
CA ASP A 190 9.41 0.36 -19.67
C ASP A 190 10.39 1.04 -20.64
N GLN A 191 11.68 0.93 -20.36
CA GLN A 191 12.75 1.33 -21.27
C GLN A 191 13.09 0.16 -22.20
N GLY A 192 12.16 -0.14 -23.12
CA GLY A 192 12.38 -0.90 -24.36
C GLY A 192 13.24 -2.18 -24.26
N ARG A 193 12.62 -3.34 -24.06
CA ARG A 193 13.30 -4.64 -24.17
C ARG A 193 13.35 -5.06 -25.63
N SER A 194 14.50 -5.48 -26.14
CA SER A 194 14.65 -5.90 -27.53
C SER A 194 15.11 -7.35 -27.66
N ALA A 195 14.52 -8.08 -28.60
CA ALA A 195 14.91 -9.44 -28.98
C ALA A 195 14.47 -9.73 -30.42
N THR A 196 14.93 -10.82 -31.05
CA THR A 196 14.39 -11.22 -32.37
C THR A 196 12.96 -11.75 -32.23
N MET A 197 12.22 -11.83 -33.34
CA MET A 197 10.85 -12.37 -33.30
C MET A 197 10.85 -13.83 -32.82
N GLU A 198 11.81 -14.63 -33.29
CA GLU A 198 11.96 -16.03 -32.90
C GLU A 198 12.20 -16.16 -31.39
N GLN A 199 13.02 -15.29 -30.82
CA GLN A 199 13.27 -15.25 -29.37
C GLN A 199 12.06 -14.81 -28.56
N TRP A 200 11.21 -13.92 -29.11
CA TRP A 200 9.98 -13.53 -28.46
C TRP A 200 8.91 -14.60 -28.51
N GLN A 201 8.84 -15.37 -29.59
CA GLN A 201 7.85 -16.44 -29.81
C GLN A 201 8.25 -17.79 -29.21
N ALA A 202 9.54 -17.98 -28.94
CA ALA A 202 10.06 -19.22 -28.36
C ALA A 202 9.29 -19.65 -27.11
N ASP A 203 9.08 -20.96 -26.99
CA ASP A 203 8.44 -21.62 -25.85
C ASP A 203 7.08 -21.00 -25.47
N ASP A 204 6.22 -20.78 -26.47
CA ASP A 204 4.91 -20.10 -26.32
C ASP A 204 5.04 -18.73 -25.63
N TYR A 205 5.91 -17.90 -26.18
CA TYR A 205 6.15 -16.55 -25.67
C TYR A 205 6.65 -16.51 -24.22
N ALA A 206 7.38 -17.53 -23.74
CA ALA A 206 7.84 -17.62 -22.35
C ALA A 206 8.59 -16.36 -21.88
N ARG A 207 9.48 -15.81 -22.72
CA ARG A 207 10.23 -14.58 -22.44
C ARG A 207 9.29 -13.39 -22.26
N LEU A 208 8.31 -13.25 -23.15
CA LEU A 208 7.35 -12.15 -23.11
C LEU A 208 6.42 -12.26 -21.89
N ARG A 209 5.98 -13.46 -21.54
CA ARG A 209 5.18 -13.72 -20.32
C ARG A 209 5.97 -13.43 -19.05
N ALA A 210 7.26 -13.76 -19.01
CA ALA A 210 8.14 -13.37 -17.90
C ALA A 210 8.25 -11.85 -17.79
N ALA A 211 8.48 -11.16 -18.91
CA ALA A 211 8.51 -9.70 -18.95
C ALA A 211 7.19 -9.07 -18.50
N SER A 212 6.05 -9.64 -18.92
CA SER A 212 4.71 -9.20 -18.49
C SER A 212 4.57 -9.22 -16.97
N ARG A 213 4.94 -10.34 -16.31
CA ARG A 213 4.90 -10.45 -14.84
C ARG A 213 5.81 -9.45 -14.14
N GLU A 214 7.03 -9.26 -14.64
CA GLU A 214 7.99 -8.31 -14.06
C GLU A 214 7.48 -6.86 -14.16
N LEU A 215 6.94 -6.48 -15.31
CA LEU A 215 6.38 -5.14 -15.54
C LEU A 215 5.15 -4.89 -14.67
N ALA A 216 4.26 -5.89 -14.54
CA ALA A 216 3.13 -5.83 -13.63
C ALA A 216 3.60 -5.63 -12.19
N ALA A 217 4.53 -6.47 -11.72
CA ALA A 217 5.05 -6.39 -10.36
C ALA A 217 5.69 -5.03 -10.07
N ALA A 218 6.53 -4.51 -10.99
CA ALA A 218 7.18 -3.21 -10.83
C ALA A 218 6.16 -2.06 -10.76
N CYS A 219 5.15 -2.06 -11.62
CA CYS A 219 4.07 -1.07 -11.60
C CYS A 219 3.29 -1.11 -10.27
N VAL A 220 2.90 -2.31 -9.82
CA VAL A 220 2.17 -2.48 -8.56
C VAL A 220 3.03 -2.07 -7.35
N GLN A 221 4.34 -2.29 -7.36
CA GLN A 221 5.22 -1.79 -6.29
C GLN A 221 5.21 -0.27 -6.17
N GLN A 222 5.13 0.46 -7.29
CA GLN A 222 5.01 1.92 -7.23
C GLN A 222 3.66 2.34 -6.63
N PHE A 223 2.59 1.59 -6.89
CA PHE A 223 1.27 1.88 -6.34
C PHE A 223 1.24 1.65 -4.83
N VAL A 224 1.84 0.52 -4.42
CA VAL A 224 1.99 0.10 -3.02
C VAL A 224 2.54 1.23 -2.16
N ALA A 225 3.59 1.91 -2.61
CA ALA A 225 4.18 3.03 -1.87
C ALA A 225 3.24 4.24 -1.67
N LYS A 226 2.18 4.35 -2.49
CA LYS A 226 1.25 5.47 -2.48
C LYS A 226 -0.15 5.13 -1.95
N ILE A 227 -0.45 3.86 -1.65
CA ILE A 227 -1.79 3.44 -1.18
C ILE A 227 -2.37 4.40 -0.14
N PRO A 228 -1.61 4.83 0.89
CA PRO A 228 -2.24 5.57 1.99
C PRO A 228 -2.39 7.06 1.72
N LEU A 229 -1.79 7.57 0.64
CA LEU A 229 -2.14 8.88 0.10
C LEU A 229 -3.56 8.87 -0.47
N TYR A 230 -3.96 7.76 -1.09
CA TYR A 230 -5.26 7.62 -1.77
C TYR A 230 -6.34 6.99 -0.89
N PHE A 231 -5.93 6.22 0.11
CA PHE A 231 -6.79 5.64 1.14
C PHE A 231 -6.27 6.03 2.52
N PRO A 232 -6.33 7.32 2.88
CA PRO A 232 -5.86 7.77 4.18
C PRO A 232 -6.75 7.21 5.28
N GLN A 233 -6.16 7.01 6.46
CA GLN A 233 -7.00 6.86 7.64
C GLN A 233 -7.69 8.21 7.91
N PRO A 234 -9.01 8.23 8.15
CA PRO A 234 -9.63 9.44 8.66
C PRO A 234 -8.87 9.84 9.92
N PRO A 235 -8.52 11.13 10.09
CA PRO A 235 -7.85 11.57 11.30
C PRO A 235 -8.75 11.13 12.46
N VAL A 236 -8.22 10.27 13.33
CA VAL A 236 -8.87 10.01 14.60
C VAL A 236 -8.91 11.38 15.26
N ALA A 237 -10.09 11.99 15.31
CA ALA A 237 -10.34 13.18 16.09
C ALA A 237 -10.25 12.78 17.57
N ALA A 238 -9.07 12.36 18.00
CA ALA A 238 -8.70 12.36 19.39
C ALA A 238 -8.54 13.84 19.71
N GLN A 239 -9.60 14.42 20.30
CA GLN A 239 -9.43 15.54 21.19
C GLN A 239 -8.42 15.07 22.22
N LEU A 240 -7.14 15.41 22.01
CA LEU A 240 -6.16 15.32 23.08
C LEU A 240 -6.78 16.12 24.22
N PRO A 241 -6.84 15.58 25.46
CA PRO A 241 -7.09 16.45 26.59
C PRO A 241 -6.10 17.62 26.47
N ALA A 242 -6.59 18.84 26.72
CA ALA A 242 -5.73 20.00 26.74
C ALA A 242 -4.50 19.67 27.60
N ALA A 243 -3.33 20.20 27.23
CA ALA A 243 -2.16 20.09 28.07
C ALA A 243 -2.47 20.84 29.37
N ASP A 244 -3.03 20.13 30.34
CA ASP A 244 -3.30 20.66 31.65
C ASP A 244 -1.93 20.80 32.29
N GLY A 245 -1.36 22.01 32.24
CA GLY A 245 -0.10 22.37 32.90
C GLY A 245 -0.12 22.23 34.43
N SER A 246 -1.10 21.49 34.97
CA SER A 246 -1.29 21.16 36.39
C SER A 246 -0.90 19.72 36.74
N SER A 247 -0.60 18.83 35.78
CA SER A 247 -0.05 17.50 36.11
C SER A 247 1.47 17.55 36.29
N VAL A 248 1.92 18.15 37.39
CA VAL A 248 3.34 18.13 37.77
C VAL A 248 3.71 16.72 38.18
N GLY A 249 4.49 16.01 37.36
CA GLY A 249 5.00 14.68 37.68
C GLY A 249 5.67 14.00 36.50
N THR A 250 6.11 12.77 36.72
CA THR A 250 6.80 11.95 35.71
C THR A 250 5.96 10.76 35.30
N ALA A 251 6.02 10.40 34.02
CA ALA A 251 5.55 9.12 33.51
C ALA A 251 6.74 8.27 33.05
N ARG A 252 6.54 6.99 32.76
CA ARG A 252 7.56 6.15 32.14
C ARG A 252 7.10 5.64 30.79
N VAL A 253 7.99 5.63 29.80
CA VAL A 253 7.71 5.12 28.46
C VAL A 253 8.75 4.09 28.05
N ARG A 254 8.30 2.88 27.73
CA ARG A 254 9.09 1.85 27.05
C ARG A 254 8.96 2.01 25.54
N VAL A 255 10.08 2.18 24.85
CA VAL A 255 10.13 2.18 23.38
C VAL A 255 10.79 0.90 22.91
N LEU A 256 10.07 0.11 22.11
CA LEU A 256 10.58 -1.09 21.48
C LEU A 256 11.10 -0.76 20.07
N SER A 257 12.33 -1.17 19.80
CA SER A 257 12.97 -1.08 18.48
C SER A 257 13.36 -2.48 18.04
N GLN A 258 13.32 -2.78 16.74
CA GLN A 258 13.79 -4.07 16.19
C GLN A 258 14.77 -3.82 15.07
N ALA A 259 15.67 -4.74 14.73
CA ALA A 259 16.77 -4.54 13.77
C ALA A 259 16.40 -3.86 12.43
N THR A 260 15.14 -3.92 12.01
CA THR A 260 14.62 -3.29 10.78
C THR A 260 13.63 -2.14 11.02
N GLN A 261 13.24 -1.90 12.27
CA GLN A 261 12.24 -0.94 12.74
C GLN A 261 12.85 0.05 13.75
N ARG A 262 12.84 1.32 13.39
CA ARG A 262 13.30 2.41 14.26
C ARG A 262 12.10 3.17 14.80
N VAL A 263 12.10 3.48 16.10
CA VAL A 263 11.15 4.41 16.72
C VAL A 263 11.93 5.52 17.41
N THR A 264 11.64 6.76 17.06
CA THR A 264 12.27 7.99 17.59
C THR A 264 11.23 8.69 18.46
N MET A 265 11.59 9.10 19.67
CA MET A 265 10.70 9.90 20.51
C MET A 265 11.15 11.37 20.47
N LEU A 266 10.23 12.30 20.24
CA LEU A 266 10.46 13.73 20.38
C LEU A 266 9.73 14.17 21.65
N THR A 267 10.49 14.64 22.64
CA THR A 267 9.95 15.16 23.90
C THR A 267 9.68 16.64 23.77
N ASN A 268 8.59 17.11 24.39
CA ASN A 268 8.19 18.52 24.40
C ASN A 268 7.96 19.10 22.99
N ALA A 269 7.72 18.24 22.00
CA ALA A 269 7.53 18.61 20.62
C ALA A 269 6.04 18.74 20.28
N ARG A 270 5.64 19.88 19.71
CA ARG A 270 4.25 20.12 19.30
C ARG A 270 3.95 19.59 17.90
N CYS A 271 4.97 19.48 17.06
CA CYS A 271 4.91 19.02 15.69
C CYS A 271 6.24 18.35 15.28
N MET A 272 6.29 17.75 14.08
CA MET A 272 7.49 17.11 13.54
C MET A 272 8.60 18.08 13.15
N SER A 273 8.27 19.32 12.78
CA SER A 273 9.26 20.37 12.53
C SER A 273 9.83 21.01 13.80
N ASP A 274 9.33 20.61 14.97
CA ASP A 274 9.83 21.05 16.26
C ASP A 274 11.11 20.26 16.57
N HIS A 275 12.26 20.91 16.43
CA HIS A 275 13.56 20.29 16.73
C HIS A 275 13.83 20.24 18.24
N GLY A 276 12.80 19.98 19.04
CA GLY A 276 12.91 19.75 20.48
C GLY A 276 13.85 18.57 20.80
N ALA A 277 14.02 18.28 22.08
CA ALA A 277 14.89 17.18 22.49
C ALA A 277 14.43 15.86 21.84
N THR A 278 15.29 15.34 20.97
CA THR A 278 15.08 14.07 20.27
C THR A 278 15.76 12.96 21.05
N PHE A 279 15.01 11.91 21.29
CA PHE A 279 15.55 10.66 21.78
C PHE A 279 16.05 9.82 20.60
N ASN A 280 17.34 9.50 20.63
CA ASN A 280 17.95 8.56 19.70
C ASN A 280 18.36 7.30 20.47
N ASP A 281 17.77 6.15 20.12
CA ASP A 281 18.26 4.85 20.60
C ASP A 281 19.69 4.69 20.08
N PRO A 282 20.71 4.55 20.94
CA PRO A 282 22.10 4.54 20.53
C PRO A 282 22.42 3.43 19.53
N ARG A 283 21.59 2.38 19.44
CA ARG A 283 21.70 1.31 18.44
C ARG A 283 21.37 1.77 17.02
N TRP A 284 20.82 2.97 16.87
CA TRP A 284 20.30 3.52 15.62
C TRP A 284 20.95 4.86 15.30
N SER A 285 21.45 4.98 14.07
CA SER A 285 21.90 6.26 13.53
C SER A 285 20.72 7.24 13.39
N VAL A 286 21.00 8.51 13.71
CA VAL A 286 20.05 9.63 13.59
C VAL A 286 19.68 9.87 12.11
N SER A 287 20.60 9.57 11.19
CA SER A 287 20.41 9.69 9.75
C SER A 287 20.20 8.34 9.05
N ARG A 288 19.35 8.33 8.01
CA ARG A 288 19.15 7.18 7.12
C ARG A 288 20.39 6.83 6.27
N THR A 289 21.34 7.76 6.15
CA THR A 289 22.53 7.63 5.29
C THR A 289 23.81 7.31 6.06
N GLU A 290 23.77 7.27 7.39
CA GLU A 290 24.94 6.97 8.22
C GLU A 290 24.95 5.52 8.72
N PRO A 291 26.16 4.92 8.89
CA PRO A 291 26.32 3.55 9.38
C PRO A 291 25.67 3.35 10.76
N ALA A 292 25.42 2.08 11.10
CA ALA A 292 24.66 1.68 12.28
C ALA A 292 25.21 2.31 13.58
N GLY A 293 24.32 2.61 14.53
CA GLY A 293 24.69 3.02 15.89
C GLY A 293 25.34 1.87 16.68
N ASP A 294 25.47 1.98 18.00
CA ASP A 294 26.03 0.95 18.90
C ASP A 294 25.08 -0.27 19.01
N PRO A 295 25.30 -1.36 18.26
CA PRO A 295 24.37 -2.49 18.21
C PRO A 295 24.33 -3.30 19.51
N ASP A 296 25.36 -3.15 20.34
CA ASP A 296 25.57 -3.89 21.59
C ASP A 296 24.99 -3.16 22.80
N ALA A 297 24.48 -1.94 22.62
CA ALA A 297 23.85 -1.18 23.69
C ALA A 297 22.75 -2.00 24.39
N GLN A 298 22.90 -2.21 25.69
CA GLN A 298 21.98 -3.00 26.50
C GLN A 298 20.59 -2.34 26.61
N ASN A 299 19.60 -3.13 27.00
CA ASN A 299 18.29 -2.58 27.35
C ASN A 299 18.40 -1.70 28.60
N LEU A 300 17.67 -0.59 28.61
CA LEU A 300 17.51 0.23 29.80
C LEU A 300 16.12 -0.01 30.35
N SER A 301 16.02 -0.48 31.60
CA SER A 301 14.74 -0.63 32.30
C SER A 301 14.69 0.30 33.50
N LEU A 302 13.55 0.96 33.65
CA LEU A 302 13.15 1.79 34.79
C LEU A 302 12.07 1.08 35.61
N GLY A 303 11.76 -0.18 35.31
CA GLY A 303 10.81 -1.02 36.06
C GLY A 303 9.37 -0.93 35.57
N ILE A 304 9.12 -0.69 34.28
CA ILE A 304 7.78 -0.91 33.70
C ILE A 304 7.48 -2.42 33.74
N PRO A 305 6.27 -2.88 34.10
CA PRO A 305 5.91 -4.30 34.09
C PRO A 305 6.16 -5.00 32.75
N GLU A 306 6.46 -6.30 32.79
CA GLU A 306 6.71 -7.09 31.58
C GLU A 306 5.38 -7.41 30.88
N THR A 307 5.28 -7.05 29.59
CA THR A 307 4.07 -7.27 28.79
C THR A 307 4.17 -8.57 27.99
N GLU A 308 3.03 -9.05 27.47
CA GLU A 308 3.02 -10.17 26.52
C GLU A 308 3.90 -9.92 25.29
N THR A 309 4.05 -8.66 24.86
CA THR A 309 4.93 -8.30 23.73
C THR A 309 6.41 -8.48 24.02
N LEU A 310 6.86 -8.24 25.26
CA LEU A 310 8.23 -8.59 25.62
C LEU A 310 8.40 -10.11 25.72
N ARG A 311 7.43 -10.81 26.30
CA ARG A 311 7.47 -12.27 26.48
C ARG A 311 7.43 -13.04 25.15
N SER A 312 6.76 -12.51 24.13
CA SER A 312 6.64 -13.16 22.83
C SER A 312 7.90 -13.05 21.95
N VAL A 313 8.88 -12.23 22.35
CA VAL A 313 10.09 -11.99 21.58
C VAL A 313 11.29 -12.59 22.31
N LYS A 314 12.06 -13.44 21.62
CA LYS A 314 13.20 -14.16 22.22
C LYS A 314 14.31 -13.23 22.74
N HIS A 315 14.52 -12.08 22.07
CA HIS A 315 15.53 -11.09 22.42
C HIS A 315 14.99 -9.67 22.18
N PRO A 316 14.08 -9.16 23.03
CA PRO A 316 13.47 -7.86 22.81
C PRO A 316 14.52 -6.77 23.00
N LYS A 317 14.54 -5.81 22.07
CA LYS A 317 15.37 -4.62 22.18
C LYS A 317 14.46 -3.45 22.57
N TYR A 318 14.67 -2.94 23.77
CA TYR A 318 13.85 -1.85 24.29
C TYR A 318 14.68 -0.93 25.17
N ARG A 319 14.14 0.25 25.44
CA ARG A 319 14.64 1.17 26.45
C ARG A 319 13.48 1.91 27.10
N GLU A 320 13.60 2.18 28.38
CA GLU A 320 12.60 2.88 29.20
C GLU A 320 13.11 4.27 29.55
N TYR A 321 12.20 5.25 29.49
CA TYR A 321 12.47 6.67 29.71
C TYR A 321 11.55 7.23 30.77
N ALA A 322 12.09 8.04 31.67
CA ALA A 322 11.28 8.96 32.45
C ALA A 322 10.99 10.20 31.59
N VAL A 323 9.72 10.58 31.52
CA VAL A 323 9.24 11.72 30.71
C VAL A 323 8.37 12.63 31.57
N GLU A 324 8.31 13.91 31.22
CA GLU A 324 7.40 14.84 31.86
C GLU A 324 5.95 14.48 31.52
N ALA A 325 5.12 14.34 32.56
CA ALA A 325 3.68 14.17 32.39
C ALA A 325 3.02 15.48 31.92
N GLY A 326 1.90 15.36 31.21
CA GLY A 326 1.13 16.52 30.74
C GLY A 326 1.73 17.25 29.52
N GLN A 327 2.96 16.91 29.12
CA GLN A 327 3.58 17.44 27.90
C GLN A 327 3.41 16.48 26.71
N PRO A 328 3.17 16.97 25.49
CA PRO A 328 3.02 16.11 24.33
C PRO A 328 4.33 15.38 24.00
N LEU A 329 4.20 14.09 23.71
CA LEU A 329 5.25 13.25 23.15
C LEU A 329 4.89 12.87 21.72
N ILE A 330 5.85 12.95 20.81
CA ILE A 330 5.71 12.43 19.45
C ILE A 330 6.61 11.21 19.29
N PHE A 331 6.08 10.15 18.69
CA PHE A 331 6.85 8.95 18.32
C PHE A 331 6.86 8.84 16.80
N ASP A 332 8.02 9.00 16.18
CA ASP A 332 8.25 8.85 14.75
C ASP A 332 8.92 7.51 14.43
N ALA A 333 8.18 6.66 13.72
CA ALA A 333 8.62 5.31 13.39
C ALA A 333 9.01 5.19 11.90
N ALA A 334 10.00 4.34 11.63
CA ALA A 334 10.51 4.11 10.28
C ALA A 334 10.94 2.65 10.08
N MET A 335 10.61 2.09 8.91
CA MET A 335 11.10 0.78 8.45
C MET A 335 12.29 0.96 7.51
N ARG A 336 13.34 0.14 7.66
CA ARG A 336 14.50 0.13 6.77
C ARG A 336 14.38 -0.83 5.58
N LEU A 337 13.43 -1.76 5.61
CA LEU A 337 13.16 -2.72 4.53
C LEU A 337 12.22 -2.14 3.45
N SER A 338 12.53 -2.43 2.18
CA SER A 338 11.64 -2.14 1.05
C SER A 338 10.49 -3.15 0.98
N GLY A 339 9.36 -2.75 0.37
CA GLY A 339 8.19 -3.63 0.21
C GLY A 339 7.21 -3.66 1.39
N TYR A 340 7.33 -2.73 2.34
CA TYR A 340 6.33 -2.51 3.39
C TYR A 340 5.54 -1.20 3.15
N PHE A 341 4.26 -1.20 3.46
CA PHE A 341 3.40 -0.02 3.53
C PHE A 341 3.66 0.75 4.83
N CYS A 342 4.74 1.51 4.84
CA CYS A 342 4.92 2.57 5.83
C CYS A 342 4.74 3.91 5.10
N SER A 343 3.50 4.35 4.98
CA SER A 343 3.17 5.61 4.31
C SER A 343 3.02 6.76 5.30
N GLY A 344 3.33 7.98 4.85
CA GLY A 344 3.24 9.16 5.70
C GLY A 344 4.29 9.12 6.81
N HIS A 345 4.37 10.21 7.57
CA HIS A 345 5.11 10.19 8.82
C HIS A 345 4.34 9.23 9.73
N LEU A 346 4.91 8.05 10.00
CA LEU A 346 4.38 7.08 10.96
C LEU A 346 4.66 7.64 12.36
N ALA A 347 4.07 8.81 12.59
CA ALA A 347 4.33 9.70 13.69
C ALA A 347 3.04 9.87 14.47
N SER A 348 3.04 9.41 15.71
CA SER A 348 1.88 9.51 16.61
C SER A 348 2.21 10.42 17.78
N GLN A 349 1.27 11.28 18.14
CA GLN A 349 1.36 12.15 19.30
C GLN A 349 0.34 11.75 20.37
N PHE A 350 0.79 11.71 21.63
CA PHE A 350 -0.10 11.58 22.78
C PHE A 350 0.46 12.37 23.98
N VAL A 351 -0.35 12.56 25.02
CA VAL A 351 0.04 13.22 26.27
C VAL A 351 0.05 12.18 27.40
N PRO A 352 1.20 11.86 28.01
CA PRO A 352 1.29 10.92 29.10
C PRO A 352 0.75 11.52 30.41
N LYS A 353 0.17 10.68 31.25
CA LYS A 353 -0.33 11.05 32.58
C LYS A 353 0.71 10.70 33.65
N SER A 354 0.74 11.50 34.71
CA SER A 354 1.66 11.31 35.82
C SER A 354 1.46 9.95 36.50
N GLY A 355 2.56 9.25 36.78
CA GLY A 355 2.56 7.95 37.45
C GLY A 355 2.15 6.75 36.58
N GLU A 356 1.83 6.97 35.30
CA GLU A 356 1.42 5.91 34.37
C GLU A 356 2.62 5.42 33.55
N ASP A 357 2.54 4.13 33.18
CA ASP A 357 3.52 3.48 32.31
C ASP A 357 2.96 3.29 30.90
N TYR A 358 3.81 3.48 29.90
CA TYR A 358 3.43 3.36 28.50
C TYR A 358 4.40 2.46 27.74
N GLU A 359 3.88 1.76 26.74
CA GLU A 359 4.65 0.94 25.80
C GLU A 359 4.34 1.36 24.37
N VAL A 360 5.40 1.69 23.63
CA VAL A 360 5.35 2.07 22.22
C VAL A 360 6.02 0.98 21.39
N VAL A 361 5.25 0.43 20.45
CA VAL A 361 5.69 -0.66 19.58
C VAL A 361 5.32 -0.36 18.14
N MET A 362 6.30 -0.52 17.24
CA MET A 362 6.03 -0.63 15.81
C MET A 362 5.83 -2.09 15.48
N ASN A 363 4.66 -2.41 14.95
CA ASN A 363 4.33 -3.75 14.47
C ASN A 363 4.15 -3.75 12.96
N THR A 364 4.33 -4.92 12.37
CA THR A 364 3.92 -5.20 10.99
C THR A 364 2.78 -6.19 11.00
N ALA A 365 1.72 -5.87 10.28
CA ALA A 365 0.67 -6.84 9.98
C ALA A 365 0.60 -7.02 8.46
N GLY A 366 0.89 -8.24 7.99
CA GLY A 366 1.22 -8.48 6.60
C GLY A 366 2.42 -7.63 6.17
N ARG A 367 2.22 -6.76 5.18
CA ARG A 367 3.22 -5.79 4.72
C ARG A 367 2.97 -4.37 5.19
N ALA A 368 1.99 -4.09 6.07
CA ALA A 368 1.70 -2.74 6.53
C ALA A 368 2.31 -2.43 7.91
N CYS A 369 2.73 -1.18 8.10
CA CYS A 369 3.42 -0.72 9.31
C CYS A 369 2.44 0.00 10.24
N LYS A 370 2.36 -0.42 11.49
CA LYS A 370 1.47 0.19 12.49
C LYS A 370 2.26 0.56 13.73
N LEU A 371 2.24 1.83 14.10
CA LEU A 371 2.72 2.29 15.40
C LEU A 371 1.59 2.22 16.41
N SER A 372 1.82 1.56 17.54
CA SER A 372 0.82 1.39 18.61
C SER A 372 1.39 1.89 19.93
N ILE A 373 0.57 2.64 20.66
CA ILE A 373 0.88 3.17 21.99
C ILE A 373 -0.14 2.56 22.95
N HIS A 374 0.35 1.92 24.00
CA HIS A 374 -0.47 1.33 25.05
C HIS A 374 -0.06 1.86 26.41
N ARG A 375 -1.02 1.94 27.33
CA ARG A 375 -0.75 2.03 28.77
C ARG A 375 -0.47 0.63 29.28
N VAL A 376 0.52 0.49 30.15
CA VAL A 376 0.88 -0.77 30.81
C VAL A 376 0.39 -0.70 32.25
N ASP A 377 -0.56 -1.57 32.60
CA ASP A 377 -1.01 -1.67 33.98
C ASP A 377 -0.04 -2.55 34.80
N ALA A 378 -0.17 -2.53 36.13
CA ALA A 378 0.76 -3.19 37.05
C ALA A 378 0.93 -4.71 36.84
N ASP A 379 -0.09 -5.35 36.25
CA ASP A 379 -0.10 -6.78 35.90
C ASP A 379 0.57 -7.10 34.55
N GLY A 380 1.05 -6.08 33.84
CA GLY A 380 1.62 -6.19 32.50
C GLY A 380 0.58 -6.25 31.37
N SER A 381 -0.71 -6.05 31.69
CA SER A 381 -1.76 -5.89 30.68
C SER A 381 -1.61 -4.56 29.94
N ARG A 382 -2.13 -4.51 28.71
CA ARG A 382 -1.97 -3.35 27.81
C ARG A 382 -3.30 -2.82 27.37
N LEU A 383 -3.52 -1.54 27.62
CA LEU A 383 -4.72 -0.82 27.19
C LEU A 383 -4.37 0.18 26.09
N PRO A 384 -5.15 0.25 25.00
CA PRO A 384 -4.87 1.18 23.91
C PRO A 384 -4.99 2.63 24.39
N VAL A 385 -4.03 3.47 23.98
CA VAL A 385 -4.05 4.91 24.28
C VAL A 385 -4.55 5.66 23.07
N ALA A 386 -5.45 6.63 23.30
CA ALA A 386 -5.86 7.57 22.27
C ALA A 386 -4.66 8.43 21.85
N ALA A 387 -4.16 8.19 20.66
CA ALA A 387 -3.10 8.96 20.03
C ALA A 387 -3.61 9.55 18.71
N ARG A 388 -3.13 10.74 18.36
CA ARG A 388 -3.42 11.38 17.07
C ARG A 388 -2.20 11.30 16.15
N GLN A 389 -2.41 11.54 14.86
CA GLN A 389 -1.30 11.76 13.94
C GLN A 389 -0.53 13.03 14.34
N ALA A 390 0.80 12.95 14.37
CA ALA A 390 1.64 14.09 14.71
C ALA A 390 1.56 15.17 13.61
N PRO A 391 1.31 16.45 13.96
CA PRO A 391 1.32 17.54 12.98
C PRO A 391 2.70 17.68 12.33
N LEU A 392 2.74 17.98 11.04
CA LEU A 392 4.00 18.22 10.33
C LEU A 392 4.60 19.58 10.66
N VAL A 393 3.75 20.60 10.67
CA VAL A 393 4.11 21.99 10.93
C VAL A 393 3.52 22.42 12.26
N CYS A 394 4.28 23.20 13.02
CA CYS A 394 3.83 23.77 14.27
C CYS A 394 2.93 24.96 13.97
N THR A 395 1.61 24.74 13.96
CA THR A 395 0.65 25.83 14.05
C THR A 395 0.56 26.26 15.51
N ARG A 396 0.86 27.53 15.80
CA ARG A 396 0.57 28.10 17.12
C ARG A 396 -0.95 28.18 17.27
N PRO A 397 -1.54 27.62 18.34
CA PRO A 397 -2.98 27.79 18.61
C PRO A 397 -3.37 29.25 18.89
N ASP A 398 -2.38 30.11 19.14
CA ASP A 398 -2.46 31.53 19.49
C ASP A 398 -2.09 32.49 18.34
N ALA A 399 -1.79 31.98 17.14
CA ALA A 399 -1.52 32.82 15.97
C ALA A 399 -2.69 32.78 14.98
N ASP A 400 -3.33 33.94 14.77
CA ASP A 400 -4.25 34.16 13.65
C ASP A 400 -3.44 34.31 12.35
N TYR A 401 -3.27 33.19 11.64
CA TYR A 401 -2.54 33.16 10.37
C TYR A 401 -3.27 33.93 9.25
N ASP A 402 -4.59 34.14 9.35
CA ASP A 402 -5.33 34.98 8.41
C ASP A 402 -5.03 36.47 8.64
N ALA A 403 -4.83 36.89 9.89
CA ALA A 403 -4.38 38.25 10.21
C ALA A 403 -2.97 38.54 9.66
N ILE A 404 -2.05 37.58 9.77
CA ILE A 404 -0.69 37.71 9.25
C ILE A 404 -0.66 37.73 7.72
N ALA A 405 -1.49 36.92 7.06
CA ALA A 405 -1.61 36.93 5.60
C ALA A 405 -2.19 38.27 5.08
N ARG A 406 -3.12 38.88 5.82
CA ARG A 406 -3.68 40.21 5.50
C ARG A 406 -2.66 41.34 5.67
N SER A 407 -1.73 41.24 6.62
CA SER A 407 -0.71 42.27 6.85
C SER A 407 0.48 42.22 5.88
N GLN A 408 0.61 41.14 5.09
CA GLN A 408 1.71 40.97 4.11
C GLN A 408 1.34 41.40 2.70
N LYS A 409 0.10 41.84 2.46
CA LYS A 409 -0.28 42.42 1.17
C LYS A 409 0.24 43.87 1.13
N PRO A 410 1.17 44.23 0.22
CA PRO A 410 1.58 45.62 0.10
C PRO A 410 0.38 46.47 -0.33
N PRO A 411 0.24 47.71 0.16
CA PRO A 411 -0.78 48.61 -0.36
C PRO A 411 -0.56 48.83 -1.85
N LEU A 412 -1.65 48.77 -2.61
CA LEU A 412 -1.71 49.08 -4.04
C LEU A 412 -1.40 50.56 -4.29
#